data_AF-A0A933WYH8-F1
#
_entry.id   AF-A0A933WYH8-F1
#
_cell.length_a   1.000
_cell.length_b   1.000
_cell.length_c   1.000
_cell.angle_alpha   90.00
_cell.angle_beta   90.00
_cell.angle_gamma   90.00
#
_symmetry.space_group_name_H-M   'P 1'
#
loop_
_entity.id
_entity.type
_entity.pdbx_description
1 polymer ?
#
loop_
_entity_poly.entity_id
_entity_poly.type
_entity_poly.pdbx_seq_one_letter_code
_entity_poly.pdbx_strand_id
1 'polypeptide(L)'
;MTIPPQVIVAPIQPEFLRLPKPGLLCPFTGMTRSALNELILPTERNSFKPPVRSFVLRQRGAKTGIRLVDYAHLSKFIRQHPQEAGNPVHEEKEVA
;
A
#
# COMPACT_ATOMS: atom_id res chain seq x y z
N MET A 1 23.30 -13.17 36.95
CA MET A 1 22.89 -12.44 35.74
C MET A 1 21.44 -12.77 35.47
N THR A 2 20.51 -11.84 35.69
CA THR A 2 19.08 -12.05 35.40
C THR A 2 18.82 -11.59 33.96
N ILE A 3 18.61 -12.55 33.07
CA ILE A 3 18.24 -12.28 31.68
C ILE A 3 16.81 -11.69 31.70
N PRO A 4 16.59 -10.49 31.15
CA PRO A 4 15.24 -9.94 31.08
C PRO A 4 14.36 -10.84 30.19
N PRO A 5 13.07 -11.02 30.52
CA PRO A 5 12.17 -11.79 29.68
C PRO A 5 12.13 -11.17 28.28
N GLN A 6 12.52 -11.95 27.27
CA GLN A 6 12.37 -11.54 25.88
C GLN A 6 10.89 -11.58 25.54
N VAL A 7 10.28 -10.40 25.40
CA VAL A 7 8.92 -10.29 24.88
C VAL A 7 8.96 -10.66 23.41
N ILE A 8 8.41 -11.82 23.05
CA ILE A 8 8.21 -12.21 21.66
C ILE A 8 7.08 -11.33 21.13
N VAL A 9 7.42 -10.18 20.54
CA VAL A 9 6.45 -9.32 19.86
C VAL A 9 6.20 -9.90 18.48
N ALA A 10 5.11 -10.64 18.33
CA ALA A 10 4.65 -11.04 17.00
C ALA A 10 4.33 -9.76 16.19
N PRO A 11 4.76 -9.67 14.92
CA PRO A 11 4.45 -8.51 14.09
C PRO A 11 2.93 -8.44 13.87
N ILE A 12 2.32 -7.34 14.29
CA ILE A 12 0.88 -7.11 14.10
C ILE A 12 0.64 -6.86 12.61
N GLN A 13 0.04 -7.83 11.94
CA GLN A 13 -0.44 -7.67 10.58
C GLN A 13 -1.87 -7.12 10.61
N PRO A 14 -2.13 -5.92 10.06
CA PRO A 14 -3.47 -5.38 10.02
C PRO A 14 -4.32 -6.15 8.99
N GLU A 15 -5.59 -6.34 9.28
CA GLU A 15 -6.56 -6.86 8.31
C GLU A 15 -6.91 -5.78 7.26
N PHE A 16 -7.09 -4.55 7.73
CA PHE A 16 -7.46 -3.40 6.90
C PHE A 16 -6.51 -2.22 7.09
N LEU A 17 -6.17 -1.56 5.98
CA LEU A 17 -5.44 -0.30 5.99
C LEU A 17 -6.37 0.88 5.72
N ARG A 18 -6.25 1.94 6.52
CA ARG A 18 -6.84 3.23 6.16
C ARG A 18 -5.90 3.96 5.20
N LEU A 19 -6.47 4.70 4.26
CA LEU A 19 -5.68 5.63 3.44
C LEU A 19 -4.93 6.64 4.32
N PRO A 20 -3.66 6.93 4.04
CA PRO A 20 -2.90 7.91 4.81
C PRO A 20 -3.50 9.31 4.62
N LYS A 21 -3.29 10.18 5.61
CA LYS A 21 -3.64 11.60 5.50
C LYS A 21 -2.85 12.24 4.36
N PRO A 22 -3.34 13.33 3.75
CA PRO A 22 -2.56 14.10 2.78
C PRO A 22 -1.16 14.41 3.33
N GLY A 23 -0.12 14.19 2.52
CA GLY A 23 1.28 14.41 2.89
C GLY A 23 1.93 13.31 3.73
N LEU A 24 1.19 12.29 4.18
CA LEU A 24 1.75 11.14 4.91
C LEU A 24 1.84 9.90 4.03
N LEU A 25 2.80 9.03 4.35
CA LEU A 25 2.95 7.70 3.74
C LEU A 25 2.17 6.65 4.53
N CYS A 26 1.84 5.55 3.86
CA CYS A 26 1.27 4.38 4.53
C CYS A 26 2.32 3.78 5.49
N PRO A 27 1.99 3.57 6.78
CA PRO A 27 2.96 3.04 7.75
C PRO A 27 3.39 1.60 7.48
N PHE A 28 2.62 0.84 6.69
CA PHE A 28 2.90 -0.57 6.41
C PHE A 28 3.60 -0.80 5.06
N THR A 29 3.28 0.01 4.04
CA THR A 29 3.81 -0.18 2.68
C THR A 29 4.69 0.97 2.20
N GLY A 30 4.74 2.09 2.92
CA GLY A 30 5.43 3.31 2.48
C GLY A 30 4.77 4.02 1.30
N MET A 31 3.65 3.53 0.77
CA MET A 31 3.00 4.10 -0.40
C MET A 31 2.28 5.41 -0.09
N THR A 32 2.26 6.34 -1.05
CA THR A 32 1.48 7.57 -0.97
C THR A 32 -0.02 7.29 -1.09
N ARG A 33 -0.84 8.25 -0.65
CA ARG A 33 -2.30 8.19 -0.84
C ARG A 33 -2.69 8.05 -2.31
N SER A 34 -2.02 8.78 -3.21
CA SER A 34 -2.30 8.78 -4.64
C SER A 34 -2.04 7.41 -5.26
N ALA A 35 -0.89 6.80 -4.93
CA ALA A 35 -0.53 5.47 -5.41
C ALA A 35 -1.53 4.40 -4.92
N LEU A 36 -1.93 4.46 -3.65
CA LEU A 36 -2.96 3.54 -3.14
C LEU A 36 -4.31 3.76 -3.84
N ASN A 37 -4.69 5.00 -4.12
CA ASN A 37 -5.92 5.31 -4.83
C ASN A 37 -5.94 4.72 -6.25
N GLU A 38 -4.82 4.74 -6.97
CA GLU A 38 -4.72 4.13 -8.31
C GLU A 38 -4.97 2.62 -8.29
N LEU A 39 -4.65 1.95 -7.18
CA LEU A 39 -4.87 0.50 -7.03
C LEU A 39 -6.28 0.14 -6.57
N ILE A 40 -6.97 1.01 -5.83
CA ILE A 40 -8.23 0.67 -5.16
C ILE A 40 -9.47 1.36 -5.75
N LEU A 41 -9.27 2.41 -6.55
CA LEU A 41 -10.34 3.13 -7.24
C LEU A 41 -10.35 2.74 -8.72
N PRO A 42 -11.52 2.75 -9.37
CA PRO A 42 -11.57 2.64 -10.82
C PRO A 42 -10.93 3.88 -11.44
N THR A 43 -9.87 3.68 -12.22
CA THR A 43 -9.14 4.75 -12.92
C THR A 43 -8.86 4.30 -14.35
N GLU A 44 -8.58 5.25 -15.25
CA GLU A 44 -8.20 4.91 -16.64
C GLU A 44 -6.99 3.99 -16.69
N ARG A 45 -6.00 4.19 -15.79
CA ARG A 45 -4.78 3.38 -15.70
C ARG A 45 -5.03 1.90 -15.41
N ASN A 46 -6.12 1.58 -14.71
CA ASN A 46 -6.51 0.21 -14.41
C ASN A 46 -7.72 -0.26 -15.23
N SER A 47 -8.02 0.41 -16.35
CA SER A 47 -9.19 0.10 -17.20
C SER A 47 -10.50 0.07 -16.40
N PHE A 48 -10.61 0.95 -15.40
CA PHE A 48 -11.73 1.02 -14.44
C PHE A 48 -11.98 -0.28 -13.65
N LYS A 49 -10.98 -1.16 -13.58
CA LYS A 49 -11.01 -2.43 -12.83
C LYS A 49 -9.93 -2.37 -11.74
N PRO A 50 -10.28 -1.91 -10.53
CA PRO A 50 -9.30 -1.75 -9.46
C PRO A 50 -8.68 -3.12 -9.11
N PRO A 51 -7.34 -3.25 -9.18
CA PRO A 51 -6.67 -4.51 -8.89
C PRO A 51 -6.68 -4.88 -7.41
N VAL A 52 -6.89 -3.90 -6.51
CA VAL A 52 -6.90 -4.11 -5.06
C VAL A 52 -8.29 -3.80 -4.49
N ARG A 53 -8.74 -4.61 -3.52
CA ARG A 53 -10.06 -4.49 -2.92
C ARG A 53 -10.06 -3.38 -1.88
N SER A 54 -11.12 -2.58 -1.89
CA SER A 54 -11.37 -1.60 -0.84
C SER A 54 -12.85 -1.51 -0.49
N PHE A 55 -13.12 -1.12 0.75
CA PHE A 55 -14.45 -0.99 1.33
C PHE A 55 -14.66 0.45 1.78
N VAL A 56 -15.90 0.93 1.71
CA VAL A 56 -16.26 2.26 2.18
C VAL A 56 -17.29 2.12 3.29
N LEU A 57 -16.91 2.47 4.50
CA LEU A 57 -17.83 2.56 5.63
C LEU A 57 -18.44 3.96 5.66
N ARG A 58 -19.76 4.05 5.54
CA ARG A 58 -20.51 5.33 5.61
C ARG A 58 -21.46 5.30 6.78
N GLN A 59 -21.40 6.31 7.63
CA GLN A 59 -22.42 6.56 8.65
C GLN A 59 -23.62 7.29 8.03
N ARG A 60 -24.81 7.06 8.59
CA ARG A 60 -26.03 7.75 8.16
C ARG A 60 -25.85 9.26 8.34
N GLY A 61 -26.08 10.03 7.28
CA GLY A 61 -25.91 11.50 7.27
C GLY A 61 -24.50 12.00 6.92
N ALA A 62 -23.49 11.12 6.80
CA ALA A 62 -22.14 11.53 6.44
C ALA A 62 -21.99 11.78 4.92
N LYS A 63 -21.45 12.95 4.56
CA LYS A 63 -21.13 13.31 3.17
C LYS A 63 -20.07 12.39 2.56
N THR A 64 -19.07 11.98 3.35
CA THR A 64 -17.96 11.12 2.93
C THR A 64 -17.84 9.89 3.81
N GLY A 65 -17.33 8.80 3.24
CA GLY A 65 -17.07 7.55 3.95
C GLY A 65 -15.61 7.35 4.31
N ILE A 66 -15.34 6.45 5.25
CA ILE A 66 -13.99 5.98 5.56
C ILE A 66 -13.66 4.83 4.61
N ARG A 67 -12.63 5.03 3.77
CA ARG A 67 -12.13 3.97 2.90
C ARG A 67 -11.09 3.12 3.62
N LEU A 68 -11.31 1.81 3.58
CA LEU A 68 -10.45 0.77 4.10
C LEU A 68 -9.97 -0.13 2.95
N VAL A 69 -8.70 -0.45 2.93
CA VAL A 69 -8.06 -1.32 1.93
C VAL A 69 -7.82 -2.69 2.56
N ASP A 70 -8.17 -3.75 1.84
CA ASP A 70 -7.86 -5.13 2.24
C ASP A 70 -6.34 -5.35 2.18
N TYR A 71 -5.70 -5.48 3.35
CA TYR A 71 -4.24 -5.58 3.41
C TYR A 71 -3.72 -6.86 2.78
N ALA A 72 -4.41 -7.99 3.01
CA ALA A 72 -4.02 -9.28 2.45
C ALA A 72 -4.07 -9.26 0.91
N HIS A 73 -5.11 -8.64 0.34
CA HIS A 73 -5.23 -8.50 -1.11
C HIS A 73 -4.17 -7.55 -1.69
N LEU A 74 -3.86 -6.45 -0.99
CA LEU A 74 -2.77 -5.54 -1.37
C LEU A 74 -1.41 -6.25 -1.34
N SER A 75 -1.10 -7.00 -0.29
CA SER A 75 0.14 -7.77 -0.19
C SER A 75 0.25 -8.82 -1.29
N LYS A 76 -0.85 -9.50 -1.62
CA LYS A 76 -0.88 -10.44 -2.74
C LYS A 76 -0.58 -9.75 -4.07
N PHE A 77 -1.21 -8.60 -4.33
CA PHE A 77 -0.97 -7.82 -5.54
C PHE A 77 0.50 -7.39 -5.65
N ILE A 78 1.10 -6.89 -4.57
CA ILE A 78 2.53 -6.50 -4.54
C ILE A 78 3.43 -7.69 -4.89
N ARG A 79 3.17 -8.87 -4.30
CA ARG A 79 3.96 -10.09 -4.57
C ARG A 79 3.86 -10.60 -6.01
N GLN A 80 2.80 -10.23 -6.73
CA GLN A 80 2.62 -10.57 -8.15
C GLN A 80 3.36 -9.61 -9.09
N HIS A 81 3.89 -8.51 -8.57
CA HIS A 81 4.67 -7.52 -9.35
C HIS A 81 6.11 -7.45 -8.82
N PRO A 82 6.85 -8.58 -8.78
CA PRO A 82 8.28 -8.50 -8.49
C PRO A 82 8.95 -7.69 -9.60
N GLN A 83 9.80 -6.73 -9.22
CA GLN A 83 10.71 -6.14 -10.18
C GLN A 83 11.69 -7.25 -10.59
N GLU A 84 11.76 -7.57 -11.88
CA GLU A 84 12.87 -8.37 -12.39
C GLU A 84 14.16 -7.62 -12.03
N ALA A 85 15.14 -8.30 -11.43
CA ALA A 85 16.41 -7.68 -11.08
C ALA A 85 17.09 -7.22 -12.38
N GLY A 86 16.85 -5.96 -12.76
CA GLY A 86 17.47 -5.34 -13.92
C GLY A 86 18.97 -5.26 -13.68
N ASN A 87 19.73 -5.93 -14.56
CA ASN A 87 21.17 -5.76 -14.66
C ASN A 87 21.47 -4.24 -14.77
N PRO A 88 22.44 -3.68 -14.03
CA PRO A 88 22.65 -2.23 -14.00
C PRO A 88 23.10 -1.75 -15.38
N VAL A 89 22.25 -1.02 -16.09
CA VAL A 89 22.64 -0.26 -17.27
C VAL A 89 23.24 1.04 -16.78
N HIS A 90 24.57 1.09 -16.70
CA HIS A 90 25.31 2.35 -16.65
C HIS A 90 25.23 2.97 -18.05
N GLU A 91 24.28 3.87 -18.25
CA GLU A 91 24.27 4.75 -19.42
C GLU A 91 25.07 6.02 -19.05
N GLU A 92 26.37 5.97 -19.30
CA GLU A 92 27.24 7.14 -19.30
C GLU A 92 26.72 8.11 -20.37
N LYS A 93 26.21 9.26 -19.94
CA LYS A 93 25.93 10.36 -20.86
C LYS A 93 27.28 10.96 -21.29
N GLU A 94 27.69 10.63 -22.51
CA GLU A 94 28.74 11.34 -23.23
C GLU A 94 28.32 12.80 -23.45
N VAL A 95 29.19 13.70 -23.04
CA VAL A 95 29.06 15.15 -23.19
C VAL A 95 29.40 15.52 -24.63
N ALA A 96 28.50 16.23 -25.31
CA ALA A 96 28.78 16.98 -26.52
C ALA A 96 28.45 18.46 -26.29
#